data_AF-A0A119HFP8-F1
#
_entry.id   AF-A0A119HFP8-F1
#
_cell.length_a   1.000
_cell.length_b   1.000
_cell.length_c   1.000
_cell.angle_alpha   90.00
_cell.angle_beta   90.00
_cell.angle_gamma   90.00
#
_symmetry.space_group_name_H-M   'P 1'
#
loop_
_entity.id
_entity.type
_entity.pdbx_description
1 polymer ?
#
loop_
_entity_poly.entity_id
_entity_poly.type
_entity_poly.pdbx_seq_one_letter_code
_entity_poly.pdbx_strand_id
1 'polypeptide(L)'
;MSLKNTFFHAAAAATALLLAAGSALATSSYYVVVPVKGRTVSNEAITVALSGFALPSGIVGIPYDGFNLKSLLSVTGDPAYTGYGVHWSLVSGSLPSGLTLNSDGTIAGTPTANGTSSFLVRATYKTKTGEQNYQIVVAAIAVGLAAGAPPEAIVGTPYIYDLKPLLSVTGDTTYTGAGVTWSTVSSSLPAGLYLTADGVIVGTPTAGGAGMLTARATYRNSKGEQAYQVVSLNIAVTLTAATLPNANVGTSYSYDFKPLLSVSGDPSYAIAAVQFNPAAGATLPAGLALSTAGVLSGTPSAVGSSSFSIVASYRGKDGTQQYTVSVQPAFFDFNPTISSSTTNYNLRTAAQAAGWDGVRPLRASVTINSGVYVGSPSTGSYAFDTGSGFPAGTTLKLTNSGTVVGQGGDGGSYGAGGGSGGPAMHIQYPITVANYGTIAGGGGGGAGSNRATITNVLAGGAGGGGGQGYGTSLGGARDPAFSGAQYPQGGAGYNGNMTTPGLGGTGVSSGAFPNQYSSPWYASSASGGAGGTLGQAGAASGPGWIAGGTAPPGLPGGVPGNAITGAANVTWTATGTILGPQN
;
A
#
# COMPACT_ATOMS: atom_id res chain seq x y z
N MET A 1 -141.91 -30.14 9.75
CA MET A 1 -143.05 -30.34 10.67
C MET A 1 -143.62 -28.96 11.00
N SER A 2 -144.96 -28.82 11.06
CA SER A 2 -145.81 -27.62 11.27
C SER A 2 -145.19 -26.20 11.30
N LEU A 3 -145.56 -25.25 10.44
CA LEU A 3 -146.87 -24.57 10.20
C LEU A 3 -147.18 -23.36 11.12
N LYS A 4 -147.35 -22.21 10.45
CA LYS A 4 -148.45 -21.20 10.57
C LYS A 4 -148.73 -20.46 11.90
N ASN A 5 -148.63 -19.13 11.77
CA ASN A 5 -149.67 -18.10 12.05
C ASN A 5 -150.02 -17.63 13.48
N THR A 6 -149.76 -16.32 13.71
CA THR A 6 -150.71 -15.23 14.13
C THR A 6 -151.68 -15.43 15.32
N PHE A 7 -151.90 -14.51 16.27
CA PHE A 7 -151.58 -13.07 16.45
C PHE A 7 -151.20 -12.81 17.97
N PHE A 8 -151.41 -11.70 18.71
CA PHE A 8 -151.97 -10.32 18.53
C PHE A 8 -151.45 -9.39 19.67
N HIS A 9 -151.57 -8.06 19.51
CA HIS A 9 -151.33 -6.96 20.49
C HIS A 9 -149.86 -6.59 20.84
N ALA A 10 -149.49 -5.33 21.12
CA ALA A 10 -150.08 -4.03 20.76
C ALA A 10 -149.10 -2.85 21.04
N ALA A 11 -149.05 -1.84 20.15
CA ALA A 11 -148.56 -0.44 20.31
C ALA A 11 -147.11 -0.17 20.84
N ALA A 12 -146.35 0.86 20.43
CA ALA A 12 -146.32 1.81 19.29
C ALA A 12 -144.89 2.47 19.31
N ALA A 13 -144.41 3.41 18.47
CA ALA A 13 -144.91 4.23 17.35
C ALA A 13 -143.75 4.32 16.27
N ALA A 14 -143.44 5.35 15.45
CA ALA A 14 -143.92 6.72 15.22
C ALA A 14 -143.57 7.24 13.78
N THR A 15 -143.79 8.53 13.52
CA THR A 15 -143.55 9.34 12.30
C THR A 15 -142.34 10.30 12.45
N ALA A 16 -141.73 10.98 11.45
CA ALA A 16 -141.60 10.93 9.97
C ALA A 16 -140.51 12.00 9.57
N LEU A 17 -140.38 12.75 8.45
CA LEU A 17 -141.15 13.01 7.21
C LEU A 17 -140.28 13.78 6.14
N LEU A 18 -140.63 13.67 4.85
CA LEU A 18 -140.47 14.66 3.73
C LEU A 18 -139.13 14.91 2.96
N LEU A 19 -139.30 15.52 1.77
CA LEU A 19 -138.34 15.84 0.70
C LEU A 19 -137.81 17.30 0.80
N ALA A 20 -136.66 17.61 0.19
CA ALA A 20 -136.56 18.50 -1.01
C ALA A 20 -135.13 18.98 -1.40
N ALA A 21 -134.91 19.09 -2.72
CA ALA A 21 -133.99 20.01 -3.44
C ALA A 21 -132.45 19.94 -3.21
N GLY A 22 -131.69 20.46 -4.21
CA GLY A 22 -130.27 20.81 -4.09
C GLY A 22 -129.31 20.07 -5.04
N SER A 23 -129.04 20.63 -6.22
CA SER A 23 -128.08 20.09 -7.20
C SER A 23 -126.68 20.68 -7.06
N ALA A 24 -125.62 19.86 -7.14
CA ALA A 24 -124.43 20.05 -8.01
C ALA A 24 -123.27 19.09 -7.66
N LEU A 25 -122.61 18.54 -8.70
CA LEU A 25 -121.23 17.99 -8.69
C LEU A 25 -120.96 16.76 -7.77
N ALA A 26 -120.12 15.77 -8.11
CA ALA A 26 -119.51 15.38 -9.38
C ALA A 26 -119.35 13.84 -9.41
N THR A 27 -118.88 13.26 -10.51
CA THR A 27 -118.84 11.80 -10.72
C THR A 27 -117.87 11.05 -9.80
N SER A 28 -118.40 10.37 -8.78
CA SER A 28 -117.70 9.32 -8.02
C SER A 28 -118.00 7.93 -8.58
N SER A 29 -117.02 7.32 -9.25
CA SER A 29 -117.10 5.91 -9.67
C SER A 29 -116.88 4.99 -8.46
N TYR A 30 -117.97 4.58 -7.80
CA TYR A 30 -117.93 3.60 -6.71
C TYR A 30 -117.61 2.21 -7.25
N TYR A 31 -116.38 1.72 -7.03
CA TYR A 31 -116.03 0.33 -7.29
C TYR A 31 -116.50 -0.57 -6.14
N VAL A 32 -117.44 -1.47 -6.43
CA VAL A 32 -117.85 -2.53 -5.49
C VAL A 32 -116.78 -3.62 -5.51
N VAL A 33 -116.04 -3.76 -4.40
CA VAL A 33 -115.07 -4.85 -4.22
C VAL A 33 -115.82 -6.13 -3.87
N VAL A 34 -115.87 -7.09 -4.80
CA VAL A 34 -116.40 -8.44 -4.57
C VAL A 34 -115.24 -9.38 -4.21
N PRO A 35 -115.14 -9.92 -2.98
CA PRO A 35 -114.02 -10.79 -2.60
C PRO A 35 -114.06 -12.15 -3.31
N VAL A 36 -113.17 -12.38 -4.27
CA VAL A 36 -113.00 -13.69 -4.91
C VAL A 36 -112.12 -14.57 -4.02
N LYS A 37 -112.70 -15.65 -3.48
CA LYS A 37 -112.03 -16.58 -2.56
C LYS A 37 -110.76 -17.16 -3.21
N GLY A 38 -109.59 -16.73 -2.72
CA GLY A 38 -108.27 -17.17 -3.22
C GLY A 38 -107.45 -16.11 -3.96
N ARG A 39 -107.90 -14.85 -4.06
CA ARG A 39 -107.08 -13.73 -4.56
C ARG A 39 -107.09 -12.53 -3.63
N THR A 40 -105.97 -12.26 -2.97
CA THR A 40 -105.68 -10.97 -2.34
C THR A 40 -105.32 -9.94 -3.41
N VAL A 41 -105.99 -8.78 -3.38
CA VAL A 41 -105.47 -7.58 -4.05
C VAL A 41 -104.38 -6.98 -3.17
N SER A 42 -103.13 -6.95 -3.64
CA SER A 42 -102.11 -6.13 -2.99
C SER A 42 -102.41 -4.67 -3.27
N ASN A 43 -102.64 -3.90 -2.21
CA ASN A 43 -102.72 -2.45 -2.24
C ASN A 43 -101.55 -1.86 -1.43
N GLU A 44 -100.35 -2.42 -1.64
CA GLU A 44 -99.12 -1.74 -1.26
C GLU A 44 -98.99 -0.45 -2.08
N ALA A 45 -98.66 0.66 -1.41
CA ALA A 45 -98.41 1.91 -2.11
C ALA A 45 -97.08 1.81 -2.86
N ILE A 46 -97.07 2.17 -4.15
CA ILE A 46 -95.83 2.17 -4.95
C ILE A 46 -94.77 3.04 -4.26
N THR A 47 -93.60 2.45 -3.99
CA THR A 47 -92.42 3.17 -3.49
C THR A 47 -91.30 3.11 -4.51
N VAL A 48 -90.43 4.13 -4.49
CA VAL A 48 -89.25 4.23 -5.35
C VAL A 48 -88.11 4.71 -4.47
N ALA A 49 -87.00 3.97 -4.44
CA ALA A 49 -85.85 4.28 -3.59
C ALA A 49 -84.53 4.02 -4.32
N LEU A 50 -83.51 4.81 -3.99
CA LEU A 50 -82.15 4.69 -4.53
C LEU A 50 -81.16 4.42 -3.39
N SER A 51 -80.46 3.28 -3.44
CA SER A 51 -79.46 2.94 -2.43
C SER A 51 -78.21 3.81 -2.55
N GLY A 52 -77.62 4.15 -1.40
CA GLY A 52 -76.32 4.83 -1.36
C GLY A 52 -75.21 3.92 -1.87
N PHE A 53 -74.32 4.46 -2.71
CA PHE A 53 -73.24 3.71 -3.34
C PHE A 53 -72.04 4.63 -3.63
N ALA A 54 -70.82 4.13 -3.48
CA ALA A 54 -69.61 4.82 -3.88
C ALA A 54 -69.35 4.55 -5.37
N LEU A 55 -69.72 5.50 -6.24
CA LEU A 55 -69.52 5.36 -7.69
C LEU A 55 -68.02 5.20 -8.02
N PRO A 56 -67.65 4.43 -9.06
CA PRO A 56 -66.27 4.34 -9.51
C PRO A 56 -65.66 5.71 -9.81
N SER A 57 -64.37 5.87 -9.52
CA SER A 57 -63.61 7.07 -9.87
C SER A 57 -63.37 7.16 -11.37
N GLY A 58 -63.49 8.36 -11.94
CA GLY A 58 -63.05 8.65 -13.32
C GLY A 58 -61.58 9.04 -13.40
N ILE A 59 -61.03 9.03 -14.61
CA ILE A 59 -59.70 9.57 -14.91
C ILE A 59 -59.84 10.53 -16.10
N VAL A 60 -59.16 11.69 -16.04
CA VAL A 60 -59.19 12.68 -17.14
C VAL A 60 -58.69 12.05 -18.45
N GLY A 61 -59.47 12.21 -19.52
CA GLY A 61 -59.16 11.70 -20.86
C GLY A 61 -59.36 10.20 -21.05
N ILE A 62 -59.77 9.46 -20.01
CA ILE A 62 -60.12 8.03 -20.10
C ILE A 62 -61.65 7.89 -20.13
N PRO A 63 -62.23 7.03 -21.00
CA PRO A 63 -63.66 6.75 -20.96
C PRO A 63 -64.12 6.27 -19.58
N TYR A 64 -65.32 6.70 -19.20
CA TYR A 64 -66.02 6.21 -18.01
C TYR A 64 -67.05 5.18 -18.46
N ASP A 65 -66.78 3.90 -18.20
CA ASP A 65 -67.40 2.72 -18.83
C ASP A 65 -68.90 2.47 -18.51
N GLY A 66 -69.61 3.48 -17.98
CA GLY A 66 -71.07 3.45 -17.81
C GLY A 66 -71.53 2.87 -16.49
N PHE A 67 -71.53 3.65 -15.40
CA PHE A 67 -72.17 3.19 -14.17
C PHE A 67 -73.70 3.25 -14.31
N ASN A 68 -74.37 2.11 -14.20
CA ASN A 68 -75.82 2.02 -14.35
C ASN A 68 -76.55 2.16 -13.01
N LEU A 69 -77.15 3.33 -12.75
CA LEU A 69 -77.88 3.63 -11.52
C LEU A 69 -79.12 2.74 -11.30
N LYS A 70 -79.65 2.10 -12.36
CA LYS A 70 -80.74 1.12 -12.25
C LYS A 70 -80.38 -0.07 -11.36
N SER A 71 -79.08 -0.37 -11.19
CA SER A 71 -78.60 -1.39 -10.23
C SER A 71 -78.85 -1.01 -8.76
N LEU A 72 -79.06 0.29 -8.48
CA LEU A 72 -79.29 0.85 -7.14
C LEU A 72 -80.78 1.15 -6.88
N LEU A 73 -81.64 0.86 -7.85
CA LEU A 73 -83.06 1.23 -7.85
C LEU A 73 -83.93 0.12 -7.27
N SER A 74 -84.64 0.43 -6.20
CA SER A 74 -85.76 -0.39 -5.70
C SER A 74 -87.09 0.26 -6.07
N VAL A 75 -88.00 -0.54 -6.63
CA VAL A 75 -89.42 -0.20 -6.83
C VAL A 75 -90.25 -1.31 -6.23
N THR A 76 -91.11 -0.98 -5.26
CA THR A 76 -92.00 -1.93 -4.58
C THR A 76 -93.45 -1.48 -4.67
N GLY A 77 -94.40 -2.35 -4.32
CA GLY A 77 -95.83 -2.06 -4.42
C GLY A 77 -96.42 -2.10 -5.84
N ASP A 78 -95.64 -2.51 -6.85
CA ASP A 78 -96.11 -2.68 -8.22
C ASP A 78 -95.76 -4.06 -8.81
N PRO A 79 -96.69 -5.04 -8.78
CA PRO A 79 -96.48 -6.36 -9.36
C PRO A 79 -96.30 -6.37 -10.88
N ALA A 80 -96.53 -5.25 -11.59
CA ALA A 80 -96.34 -5.11 -13.03
C ALA A 80 -95.04 -4.36 -13.40
N TYR A 81 -94.17 -4.02 -12.44
CA TYR A 81 -92.89 -3.39 -12.72
C TYR A 81 -91.89 -4.37 -13.37
N THR A 82 -91.70 -4.22 -14.68
CA THR A 82 -90.77 -5.04 -15.48
C THR A 82 -89.33 -4.49 -15.52
N GLY A 83 -89.00 -3.48 -14.71
CA GLY A 83 -87.72 -2.78 -14.81
C GLY A 83 -87.68 -1.66 -15.84
N TYR A 84 -88.81 -1.25 -16.43
CA TYR A 84 -88.89 -0.20 -17.46
C TYR A 84 -89.89 0.89 -17.07
N GLY A 85 -89.84 2.05 -17.77
CA GLY A 85 -90.70 3.20 -17.49
C GLY A 85 -90.20 4.10 -16.35
N VAL A 86 -88.90 4.07 -16.06
CA VAL A 86 -88.23 4.93 -15.07
C VAL A 86 -87.57 6.09 -15.80
N HIS A 87 -87.82 7.32 -15.34
CA HIS A 87 -87.18 8.54 -15.84
C HIS A 87 -86.12 9.03 -14.87
N TRP A 88 -84.93 9.30 -15.38
CA TRP A 88 -83.76 9.73 -14.60
C TRP A 88 -83.46 11.21 -14.82
N SER A 89 -83.15 11.94 -13.75
CA SER A 89 -82.81 13.36 -13.81
C SER A 89 -81.88 13.79 -12.68
N LEU A 90 -80.98 14.74 -12.96
CA LEU A 90 -80.28 15.48 -11.92
C LEU A 90 -81.24 16.52 -11.29
N VAL A 91 -81.24 16.60 -9.97
CA VAL A 91 -82.05 17.57 -9.19
C VAL A 91 -81.18 18.76 -8.75
N SER A 92 -79.93 18.50 -8.37
CA SER A 92 -78.96 19.52 -7.95
C SER A 92 -77.53 19.01 -8.06
N GLY A 93 -76.56 19.93 -8.01
CA GLY A 93 -75.16 19.64 -8.32
C GLY A 93 -74.92 19.46 -9.82
N SER A 94 -73.76 18.91 -10.18
CA SER A 94 -73.40 18.60 -11.56
C SER A 94 -72.57 17.32 -11.63
N LEU A 95 -72.60 16.65 -12.78
CA LEU A 95 -71.61 15.64 -13.11
C LEU A 95 -70.22 16.30 -13.36
N PRO A 96 -69.12 15.54 -13.29
CA PRO A 96 -67.83 15.98 -13.81
C PRO A 96 -67.92 16.38 -15.29
N SER A 97 -67.21 17.42 -15.69
CA SER A 97 -67.16 17.90 -17.08
C SER A 97 -66.82 16.76 -18.05
N GLY A 98 -67.68 16.51 -19.04
CA GLY A 98 -67.52 15.42 -20.01
C GLY A 98 -68.24 14.11 -19.66
N LEU A 99 -68.93 14.02 -18.51
CA LEU A 99 -69.86 12.94 -18.19
C LEU A 99 -71.33 13.39 -18.33
N THR A 100 -72.19 12.47 -18.75
CA THR A 100 -73.63 12.67 -18.97
C THR A 100 -74.44 11.57 -18.28
N LEU A 101 -75.59 11.92 -17.70
CA LEU A 101 -76.61 10.98 -17.25
C LEU A 101 -77.57 10.71 -18.40
N ASN A 102 -77.54 9.49 -18.93
CA ASN A 102 -78.40 9.06 -20.02
C ASN A 102 -79.82 8.74 -19.53
N SER A 103 -80.78 8.71 -20.46
CA SER A 103 -82.20 8.46 -20.18
C SER A 103 -82.52 7.05 -19.64
N ASP A 104 -81.59 6.11 -19.77
CA ASP A 104 -81.69 4.75 -19.23
C ASP A 104 -81.20 4.61 -17.76
N GLY A 105 -80.53 5.65 -17.25
CA GLY A 105 -79.91 5.66 -15.91
C GLY A 105 -78.41 5.38 -15.90
N THR A 106 -77.75 5.27 -17.05
CA THR A 106 -76.28 5.17 -17.11
C THR A 106 -75.60 6.53 -17.01
N ILE A 107 -74.54 6.63 -16.19
CA ILE A 107 -73.59 7.75 -16.23
C ILE A 107 -72.38 7.31 -17.05
N ALA A 108 -72.15 7.96 -18.19
CA ALA A 108 -71.07 7.63 -19.12
C ALA A 108 -70.47 8.90 -19.76
N GLY A 109 -69.30 8.77 -20.38
CA GLY A 109 -68.62 9.86 -21.09
C GLY A 109 -67.09 9.78 -20.99
N THR A 110 -66.41 10.91 -21.07
CA THR A 110 -64.95 11.01 -20.87
C THR A 110 -64.66 12.28 -20.07
N PRO A 111 -64.19 12.19 -18.81
CA PRO A 111 -63.94 13.36 -17.99
C PRO A 111 -62.86 14.27 -18.59
N THR A 112 -63.09 15.58 -18.61
CA THR A 112 -62.14 16.58 -19.16
C THR A 112 -61.42 17.40 -18.09
N ALA A 113 -61.84 17.31 -16.83
CA ALA A 113 -61.21 17.99 -15.70
C ALA A 113 -61.21 17.09 -14.45
N ASN A 114 -60.14 17.15 -13.65
CA ASN A 114 -60.05 16.45 -12.37
C ASN A 114 -60.73 17.24 -11.24
N GLY A 115 -61.15 16.54 -10.20
CA GLY A 115 -61.87 17.11 -9.06
C GLY A 115 -62.95 16.17 -8.54
N THR A 116 -63.70 16.63 -7.55
CA THR A 116 -64.78 15.86 -6.91
C THR A 116 -66.12 16.52 -7.18
N SER A 117 -67.04 15.81 -7.80
CA SER A 117 -68.38 16.31 -8.14
C SER A 117 -69.45 15.53 -7.38
N SER A 118 -70.20 16.23 -6.53
CA SER A 118 -71.38 15.70 -5.83
C SER A 118 -72.66 16.15 -6.54
N PHE A 119 -73.64 15.25 -6.66
CA PHE A 119 -74.89 15.52 -7.38
C PHE A 119 -76.05 14.65 -6.87
N LEU A 120 -77.25 15.21 -6.89
CA LEU A 120 -78.50 14.55 -6.46
C LEU A 120 -79.22 13.98 -7.67
N VAL A 121 -79.39 12.66 -7.73
CA VAL A 121 -80.15 11.99 -8.80
C VAL A 121 -81.54 11.64 -8.29
N ARG A 122 -82.56 11.88 -9.14
CA ARG A 122 -83.93 11.40 -8.98
C ARG A 122 -84.22 10.30 -10.01
N ALA A 123 -84.75 9.19 -9.52
CA ALA A 123 -85.44 8.17 -10.33
C ALA A 123 -86.95 8.35 -10.15
N THR A 124 -87.68 8.52 -11.25
CA THR A 124 -89.14 8.72 -11.26
C THR A 124 -89.83 7.53 -11.92
N TYR A 125 -90.71 6.84 -11.20
CA TYR A 125 -91.56 5.78 -11.74
C TYR A 125 -93.03 6.13 -11.51
N LYS A 126 -93.82 6.20 -12.59
CA LYS A 126 -95.20 6.73 -12.59
C LYS A 126 -95.26 8.10 -11.89
N THR A 127 -95.91 8.20 -10.73
CA THR A 127 -96.05 9.43 -9.93
C THR A 127 -95.19 9.43 -8.66
N LYS A 128 -94.20 8.55 -8.57
CA LYS A 128 -93.36 8.32 -7.39
C LYS A 128 -91.88 8.54 -7.71
N THR A 129 -91.15 9.07 -6.75
CA THR A 129 -89.76 9.50 -6.90
C THR A 129 -88.88 8.96 -5.77
N GLY A 130 -87.76 8.34 -6.13
CA GLY A 130 -86.66 8.07 -5.22
C GLY A 130 -85.50 9.01 -5.53
N GLU A 131 -84.84 9.55 -4.51
CA GLU A 131 -83.69 10.43 -4.66
C GLU A 131 -82.49 9.92 -3.86
N GLN A 132 -81.28 10.13 -4.39
CA GLN A 132 -80.03 9.84 -3.67
C GLN A 132 -78.90 10.77 -4.14
N ASN A 133 -78.10 11.23 -3.19
CA ASN A 133 -76.90 12.01 -3.49
C ASN A 133 -75.72 11.06 -3.76
N TYR A 134 -75.13 11.19 -4.94
CA TYR A 134 -73.91 10.47 -5.33
C TYR A 134 -72.74 11.43 -5.50
N GLN A 135 -71.55 10.86 -5.64
CA GLN A 135 -70.30 11.58 -5.88
C GLN A 135 -69.43 10.79 -6.85
N ILE A 136 -68.79 11.50 -7.79
CA ILE A 136 -67.71 10.95 -8.62
C ILE A 136 -66.45 11.77 -8.34
N VAL A 137 -65.36 11.08 -8.03
CA VAL A 137 -64.00 11.66 -7.99
C VAL A 137 -63.35 11.40 -9.34
N VAL A 138 -62.80 12.44 -9.97
CA VAL A 138 -62.01 12.33 -11.20
C VAL A 138 -60.56 12.68 -10.88
N ALA A 139 -59.65 11.74 -11.13
CA ALA A 139 -58.22 11.95 -10.98
C ALA A 139 -57.56 12.34 -12.32
N ALA A 140 -56.40 13.00 -12.25
CA ALA A 140 -55.52 13.21 -13.40
C ALA A 140 -54.26 12.35 -13.23
N ILE A 141 -53.82 11.67 -14.29
CA ILE A 141 -52.59 10.86 -14.26
C ILE A 141 -51.38 11.78 -14.27
N ALA A 142 -50.54 11.69 -13.24
CA ALA A 142 -49.21 12.28 -13.22
C ALA A 142 -48.14 11.16 -13.33
N VAL A 143 -47.11 11.42 -14.13
CA VAL A 143 -45.94 10.54 -14.27
C VAL A 143 -44.71 11.33 -13.83
N GLY A 144 -43.99 10.82 -12.84
CA GLY A 144 -42.78 11.42 -12.31
C GLY A 144 -41.59 10.49 -12.46
N LEU A 145 -40.40 11.07 -12.66
CA LEU A 145 -39.13 10.37 -12.60
C LEU A 145 -38.27 11.03 -11.51
N ALA A 146 -37.90 10.26 -10.50
CA ALA A 146 -37.03 10.73 -9.43
C ALA A 146 -35.59 10.90 -9.92
N ALA A 147 -34.87 11.85 -9.31
CA ALA A 147 -33.42 11.94 -9.48
C ALA A 147 -32.74 10.66 -8.96
N GLY A 148 -31.67 10.26 -9.63
CA GLY A 148 -30.86 9.11 -9.27
C GLY A 148 -29.41 9.34 -9.67
N ALA A 149 -28.50 8.61 -9.02
CA ALA A 149 -27.09 8.55 -9.38
C ALA A 149 -26.81 7.19 -10.04
N PRO A 150 -26.73 7.12 -11.38
CA PRO A 150 -26.21 5.94 -12.06
C PRO A 150 -24.75 5.68 -11.60
N PRO A 151 -24.36 4.42 -11.35
CA PRO A 151 -22.98 4.09 -11.00
C PRO A 151 -22.03 4.38 -12.16
N GLU A 152 -20.74 4.51 -11.86
CA GLU A 152 -19.70 4.69 -12.88
C GLU A 152 -19.58 3.44 -13.78
N ALA A 153 -19.34 3.65 -15.07
CA ALA A 153 -19.17 2.60 -16.07
C ALA A 153 -17.69 2.42 -16.45
N ILE A 154 -17.19 1.19 -16.56
CA ILE A 154 -15.78 0.95 -16.94
C ILE A 154 -15.68 0.67 -18.44
N VAL A 155 -14.77 1.35 -19.15
CA VAL A 155 -14.54 1.14 -20.59
C VAL A 155 -14.23 -0.33 -20.89
N GLY A 156 -14.99 -0.92 -21.82
CA GLY A 156 -14.91 -2.35 -22.17
C GLY A 156 -15.68 -3.30 -21.25
N THR A 157 -16.32 -2.82 -20.19
CA THR A 157 -17.13 -3.64 -19.27
C THR A 157 -18.63 -3.43 -19.55
N PRO A 158 -19.47 -4.49 -19.57
CA PRO A 158 -20.91 -4.34 -19.68
C PRO A 158 -21.51 -3.50 -18.56
N TYR A 159 -22.43 -2.59 -18.91
CA TYR A 159 -23.12 -1.69 -18.00
C TYR A 159 -24.62 -1.96 -17.98
N ILE A 160 -25.24 -1.78 -16.81
CA ILE A 160 -26.69 -1.86 -16.62
C ILE A 160 -27.12 -0.93 -15.47
N TYR A 161 -28.13 -0.09 -15.72
CA TYR A 161 -28.79 0.72 -14.70
C TYR A 161 -30.29 0.85 -15.00
N ASP A 162 -31.15 0.41 -14.09
CA ASP A 162 -32.60 0.37 -14.28
C ASP A 162 -33.26 1.65 -13.73
N LEU A 163 -34.05 2.34 -14.55
CA LEU A 163 -34.77 3.57 -14.18
C LEU A 163 -36.18 3.32 -13.62
N LYS A 164 -36.76 2.11 -13.78
CA LYS A 164 -38.11 1.80 -13.25
C LYS A 164 -38.25 1.97 -11.73
N PRO A 165 -37.22 1.72 -10.88
CA PRO A 165 -37.29 2.06 -9.45
C PRO A 165 -37.45 3.56 -9.15
N LEU A 166 -37.17 4.44 -10.11
CA LEU A 166 -37.30 5.90 -9.99
C LEU A 166 -38.64 6.41 -10.55
N LEU A 167 -39.46 5.52 -11.13
CA LEU A 167 -40.74 5.86 -11.75
C LEU A 167 -41.87 5.92 -10.72
N SER A 168 -42.59 7.04 -10.74
CA SER A 168 -43.84 7.21 -10.01
C SER A 168 -44.99 7.48 -10.97
N VAL A 169 -46.11 6.79 -10.79
CA VAL A 169 -47.37 7.05 -11.51
C VAL A 169 -48.45 7.23 -10.45
N THR A 170 -49.15 8.36 -10.48
CA THR A 170 -50.23 8.68 -9.54
C THR A 170 -51.48 9.12 -10.28
N GLY A 171 -52.63 9.07 -9.61
CA GLY A 171 -53.93 9.35 -10.21
C GLY A 171 -54.57 8.17 -10.94
N ASP A 172 -53.88 7.03 -11.05
CA ASP A 172 -54.44 5.76 -11.55
C ASP A 172 -54.30 4.67 -10.47
N THR A 173 -55.42 4.30 -9.85
CA THR A 173 -55.46 3.24 -8.83
C THR A 173 -55.38 1.83 -9.41
N THR A 174 -55.42 1.68 -10.74
CA THR A 174 -55.31 0.41 -11.46
C THR A 174 -53.90 0.16 -12.01
N TYR A 175 -52.94 1.06 -11.77
CA TYR A 175 -51.58 0.94 -12.25
C TYR A 175 -50.80 -0.20 -11.56
N THR A 176 -50.38 -1.19 -12.33
CA THR A 176 -49.68 -2.41 -11.86
C THR A 176 -48.17 -2.40 -12.10
N GLY A 177 -47.57 -1.27 -12.47
CA GLY A 177 -46.18 -1.19 -12.93
C GLY A 177 -45.96 -1.46 -14.43
N ALA A 178 -47.04 -1.71 -15.18
CA ALA A 178 -47.00 -2.08 -16.59
C ALA A 178 -47.64 -1.02 -17.51
N GLY A 179 -47.31 -1.08 -18.81
CA GLY A 179 -47.85 -0.19 -19.84
C GLY A 179 -47.17 1.18 -19.96
N VAL A 180 -46.01 1.36 -19.34
CA VAL A 180 -45.18 2.56 -19.48
C VAL A 180 -44.16 2.36 -20.59
N THR A 181 -44.06 3.32 -21.51
CA THR A 181 -43.07 3.31 -22.60
C THR A 181 -41.94 4.31 -22.32
N TRP A 182 -40.71 3.89 -22.57
CA TRP A 182 -39.51 4.72 -22.36
C TRP A 182 -38.96 5.24 -23.69
N SER A 183 -38.47 6.48 -23.68
CA SER A 183 -37.87 7.11 -24.84
C SER A 183 -36.78 8.10 -24.45
N THR A 184 -35.74 8.21 -25.28
CA THR A 184 -34.71 9.25 -25.15
C THR A 184 -35.28 10.58 -25.65
N VAL A 185 -35.13 11.65 -24.86
CA VAL A 185 -35.42 13.04 -25.26
C VAL A 185 -34.16 13.69 -25.83
N SER A 186 -33.04 13.50 -25.13
CA SER A 186 -31.69 13.84 -25.59
C SER A 186 -30.67 12.92 -24.92
N SER A 187 -29.52 12.71 -25.57
CA SER A 187 -28.42 11.92 -25.01
C SER A 187 -27.07 12.44 -25.47
N SER A 188 -26.13 12.51 -24.54
CA SER A 188 -24.69 12.66 -24.73
C SER A 188 -23.91 11.58 -23.97
N LEU A 189 -24.55 10.43 -23.70
CA LEU A 189 -23.94 9.30 -22.97
C LEU A 189 -22.60 8.86 -23.59
N PRO A 190 -21.66 8.33 -22.78
CA PRO A 190 -20.42 7.72 -23.27
C PRO A 190 -20.69 6.70 -24.40
N ALA A 191 -19.90 6.79 -25.47
CA ALA A 191 -20.10 6.01 -26.69
C ALA A 191 -20.19 4.50 -26.39
N GLY A 192 -21.26 3.85 -26.86
CA GLY A 192 -21.55 2.45 -26.56
C GLY A 192 -22.60 2.22 -25.45
N LEU A 193 -23.10 3.28 -24.80
CA LEU A 193 -24.24 3.24 -23.86
C LEU A 193 -25.52 3.83 -24.48
N TYR A 194 -26.67 3.24 -24.17
CA TYR A 194 -27.98 3.69 -24.65
C TYR A 194 -29.13 3.30 -23.70
N LEU A 195 -30.30 3.92 -23.88
CA LEU A 195 -31.54 3.61 -23.14
C LEU A 195 -32.38 2.57 -23.92
N THR A 196 -32.85 1.52 -23.26
CA THR A 196 -33.82 0.56 -23.82
C THR A 196 -35.26 1.05 -23.72
N ALA A 197 -36.15 0.47 -24.52
CA ALA A 197 -37.60 0.73 -24.45
C ALA A 197 -38.23 0.33 -23.10
N ASP A 198 -37.56 -0.54 -22.33
CA ASP A 198 -37.96 -1.03 -21.00
C ASP A 198 -37.43 -0.15 -19.84
N GLY A 199 -36.77 0.98 -20.15
CA GLY A 199 -36.31 1.94 -19.13
C GLY A 199 -34.96 1.59 -18.49
N VAL A 200 -34.10 0.84 -19.17
CA VAL A 200 -32.80 0.44 -18.65
C VAL A 200 -31.68 1.08 -19.49
N ILE A 201 -30.73 1.76 -18.85
CA ILE A 201 -29.50 2.20 -19.50
C ILE A 201 -28.57 0.99 -19.58
N VAL A 202 -28.15 0.60 -20.79
CA VAL A 202 -27.31 -0.57 -21.03
C VAL A 202 -26.21 -0.29 -22.04
N GLY A 203 -25.24 -1.20 -22.12
CA GLY A 203 -24.27 -1.24 -23.22
C GLY A 203 -22.87 -1.61 -22.76
N THR A 204 -21.85 -1.18 -23.49
CA THR A 204 -20.44 -1.33 -23.13
C THR A 204 -19.70 -0.09 -23.62
N PRO A 205 -19.21 0.79 -22.73
CA PRO A 205 -18.63 2.05 -23.17
C PRO A 205 -17.26 1.83 -23.82
N THR A 206 -17.01 2.49 -24.95
CA THR A 206 -15.78 2.36 -25.74
C THR A 206 -14.76 3.46 -25.47
N ALA A 207 -15.17 4.55 -24.81
CA ALA A 207 -14.33 5.68 -24.43
C ALA A 207 -14.77 6.26 -23.08
N GLY A 208 -13.82 6.78 -22.31
CA GLY A 208 -14.10 7.46 -21.03
C GLY A 208 -14.59 8.88 -21.21
N GLY A 209 -15.35 9.39 -20.24
CA GLY A 209 -15.97 10.70 -20.24
C GLY A 209 -17.29 10.73 -19.47
N ALA A 210 -17.85 11.91 -19.23
CA ALA A 210 -19.17 12.08 -18.62
C ALA A 210 -20.20 12.51 -19.66
N GLY A 211 -21.40 11.90 -19.60
CA GLY A 211 -22.51 12.18 -20.51
C GLY A 211 -23.84 12.26 -19.78
N MET A 212 -24.84 12.89 -20.39
CA MET A 212 -26.19 13.00 -19.82
C MET A 212 -27.24 12.34 -20.72
N LEU A 213 -28.24 11.73 -20.11
CA LEU A 213 -29.43 11.18 -20.75
C LEU A 213 -30.66 11.88 -20.15
N THR A 214 -31.44 12.57 -20.97
CA THR A 214 -32.81 12.95 -20.60
C THR A 214 -33.74 11.82 -21.03
N ALA A 215 -34.19 11.02 -20.07
CA ALA A 215 -35.12 9.93 -20.29
C ALA A 215 -36.56 10.41 -20.06
N ARG A 216 -37.49 9.97 -20.92
CA ARG A 216 -38.94 10.14 -20.74
C ARG A 216 -39.61 8.79 -20.51
N ALA A 217 -40.37 8.70 -19.43
CA ALA A 217 -41.40 7.69 -19.23
C ALA A 217 -42.78 8.23 -19.66
N THR A 218 -43.58 7.45 -20.38
CA THR A 218 -44.92 7.83 -20.85
C THR A 218 -45.95 6.78 -20.43
N TYR A 219 -47.03 7.20 -19.77
CA TYR A 219 -48.15 6.35 -19.37
C TYR A 219 -49.49 7.04 -19.67
N ARG A 220 -50.37 6.39 -20.43
CA ARG A 220 -51.71 6.91 -20.80
C ARG A 220 -51.69 8.40 -21.22
N ASN A 221 -50.77 8.74 -22.13
CA ASN A 221 -50.44 10.08 -22.64
C ASN A 221 -49.76 11.07 -21.67
N SER A 222 -49.82 10.86 -20.35
CA SER A 222 -49.02 11.61 -19.38
C SER A 222 -47.54 11.23 -19.46
N LYS A 223 -46.65 12.18 -19.17
CA LYS A 223 -45.20 12.08 -19.37
C LYS A 223 -44.45 12.57 -18.13
N GLY A 224 -43.42 11.84 -17.74
CA GLY A 224 -42.38 12.29 -16.81
C GLY A 224 -41.03 12.26 -17.50
N GLU A 225 -40.25 13.33 -17.37
CA GLU A 225 -38.91 13.45 -17.96
C GLU A 225 -37.89 13.80 -16.88
N GLN A 226 -36.71 13.18 -16.91
CA GLN A 226 -35.62 13.45 -15.95
C GLN A 226 -34.26 13.25 -16.61
N ALA A 227 -33.29 14.07 -16.21
CA ALA A 227 -31.90 13.94 -16.62
C ALA A 227 -31.10 13.05 -15.66
N TYR A 228 -30.30 12.16 -16.22
CA TYR A 228 -29.38 11.26 -15.53
C TYR A 228 -27.97 11.40 -16.12
N GLN A 229 -26.95 11.60 -15.28
CA GLN A 229 -25.56 11.63 -15.70
C GLN A 229 -24.94 10.23 -15.56
N VAL A 230 -24.20 9.79 -16.58
CA VAL A 230 -23.37 8.57 -16.51
C VAL A 230 -21.93 8.97 -16.79
N VAL A 231 -21.04 8.61 -15.87
CA VAL A 231 -19.58 8.75 -16.04
C VAL A 231 -19.03 7.41 -16.49
N SER A 232 -18.21 7.40 -17.53
CA SER A 232 -17.38 6.25 -17.88
C SER A 232 -15.90 6.52 -17.60
N LEU A 233 -15.27 5.62 -16.85
CA LEU A 233 -13.85 5.65 -16.55
C LEU A 233 -13.08 4.75 -17.53
N ASN A 234 -12.00 5.28 -18.09
CA ASN A 234 -11.05 4.49 -18.88
C ASN A 234 -9.90 4.04 -18.01
N ILE A 235 -9.80 2.72 -17.78
CA ILE A 235 -8.69 2.13 -17.04
C ILE A 235 -7.39 2.30 -17.83
N ALA A 236 -6.35 2.77 -17.13
CA ALA A 236 -4.97 2.78 -17.59
C ALA A 236 -4.10 1.97 -16.62
N VAL A 237 -3.19 1.18 -17.17
CA VAL A 237 -2.22 0.36 -16.43
C VAL A 237 -0.84 0.76 -16.92
N THR A 238 0.07 1.10 -16.01
CA THR A 238 1.45 1.47 -16.35
C THR A 238 2.46 0.83 -15.41
N LEU A 239 3.63 0.53 -15.96
CA LEU A 239 4.80 0.05 -15.23
C LEU A 239 5.92 1.09 -15.40
N THR A 240 6.48 1.56 -14.29
CA THR A 240 7.59 2.53 -14.34
C THR A 240 8.93 1.84 -14.58
N ALA A 241 9.85 2.56 -15.24
CA ALA A 241 11.21 2.09 -15.45
C ALA A 241 12.00 2.08 -14.13
N ALA A 242 12.81 1.04 -13.90
CA ALA A 242 13.64 0.91 -12.72
C ALA A 242 14.94 0.15 -13.04
N THR A 243 16.02 0.50 -12.32
CA THR A 243 17.25 -0.28 -12.30
C THR A 243 17.06 -1.47 -11.36
N LEU A 244 17.10 -2.68 -11.90
CA LEU A 244 17.01 -3.90 -11.09
C LEU A 244 18.35 -4.19 -10.38
N PRO A 245 18.34 -4.77 -9.17
CA PRO A 245 19.56 -5.25 -8.52
C PRO A 245 20.32 -6.25 -9.40
N ASN A 246 21.65 -6.25 -9.28
CA ASN A 246 22.47 -7.30 -9.88
C ASN A 246 22.09 -8.67 -9.28
N ALA A 247 22.10 -9.70 -10.11
CA ALA A 247 21.94 -11.09 -9.68
C ALA A 247 23.27 -11.84 -9.75
N ASN A 248 23.40 -12.96 -9.04
CA ASN A 248 24.63 -13.77 -9.03
C ASN A 248 24.33 -15.22 -9.39
N VAL A 249 25.18 -15.82 -10.22
CA VAL A 249 25.06 -17.25 -10.58
C VAL A 249 25.11 -18.10 -9.30
N GLY A 250 24.16 -19.03 -9.16
CA GLY A 250 24.06 -19.91 -7.98
C GLY A 250 23.50 -19.27 -6.70
N THR A 251 23.19 -17.97 -6.68
CA THR A 251 22.56 -17.29 -5.54
C THR A 251 21.08 -17.05 -5.79
N SER A 252 20.25 -17.18 -4.75
CA SER A 252 18.81 -16.89 -4.84
C SER A 252 18.55 -15.41 -5.11
N TYR A 253 17.78 -15.11 -6.16
CA TYR A 253 17.31 -13.78 -6.52
C TYR A 253 15.81 -13.64 -6.26
N SER A 254 15.36 -12.44 -5.91
CA SER A 254 13.94 -12.10 -5.79
C SER A 254 13.75 -10.59 -5.98
N TYR A 255 12.83 -10.19 -6.86
CA TYR A 255 12.44 -8.80 -7.08
C TYR A 255 10.93 -8.70 -7.33
N ASP A 256 10.25 -7.78 -6.65
CA ASP A 256 8.82 -7.54 -6.77
C ASP A 256 8.54 -6.31 -7.63
N PHE A 257 7.76 -6.47 -8.70
CA PHE A 257 7.40 -5.39 -9.63
C PHE A 257 6.18 -4.58 -9.18
N LYS A 258 5.45 -5.00 -8.13
CA LYS A 258 4.30 -4.25 -7.59
C LYS A 258 4.58 -2.78 -7.23
N PRO A 259 5.74 -2.38 -6.68
CA PRO A 259 6.04 -0.97 -6.40
C PRO A 259 6.21 -0.09 -7.65
N LEU A 260 6.34 -0.69 -8.83
CA LEU A 260 6.48 0.02 -10.11
C LEU A 260 5.15 0.14 -10.87
N LEU A 261 4.11 -0.54 -10.39
CA LEU A 261 2.79 -0.60 -11.01
C LEU A 261 1.92 0.58 -10.58
N SER A 262 1.31 1.25 -11.55
CA SER A 262 0.21 2.17 -11.33
C SER A 262 -1.02 1.73 -12.13
N VAL A 263 -2.20 1.83 -11.51
CA VAL A 263 -3.49 1.61 -12.14
C VAL A 263 -4.38 2.80 -11.80
N SER A 264 -5.01 3.38 -12.81
CA SER A 264 -5.97 4.48 -12.66
C SER A 264 -7.23 4.21 -13.47
N GLY A 265 -8.34 4.90 -13.14
CA GLY A 265 -9.63 4.70 -13.79
C GLY A 265 -10.48 3.54 -13.22
N ASP A 266 -10.12 2.99 -12.05
CA ASP A 266 -10.98 2.09 -11.26
C ASP A 266 -10.83 2.42 -9.76
N PRO A 267 -11.83 3.04 -9.11
CA PRO A 267 -11.81 3.34 -7.67
C PRO A 267 -11.83 2.08 -6.78
N SER A 268 -12.20 0.92 -7.34
CA SER A 268 -12.18 -0.39 -6.67
C SER A 268 -10.94 -1.22 -7.03
N TYR A 269 -9.89 -0.57 -7.53
CA TYR A 269 -8.61 -1.21 -7.83
C TYR A 269 -8.02 -1.92 -6.60
N ALA A 270 -7.69 -3.20 -6.77
CA ALA A 270 -6.96 -4.00 -5.80
C ALA A 270 -5.79 -4.70 -6.50
N ILE A 271 -4.56 -4.49 -6.00
CA ILE A 271 -3.33 -4.97 -6.64
C ILE A 271 -3.25 -6.50 -6.81
N ALA A 272 -3.96 -7.25 -5.96
CA ALA A 272 -4.06 -8.71 -6.05
C ALA A 272 -4.83 -9.22 -7.27
N ALA A 273 -5.59 -8.37 -7.96
CA ALA A 273 -6.33 -8.70 -9.17
C ALA A 273 -5.56 -8.39 -10.48
N VAL A 274 -4.30 -7.94 -10.37
CA VAL A 274 -3.39 -7.74 -11.51
C VAL A 274 -2.63 -9.02 -11.77
N GLN A 275 -2.42 -9.37 -13.04
CA GLN A 275 -1.58 -10.50 -13.44
C GLN A 275 -0.32 -10.00 -14.14
N PHE A 276 0.82 -10.57 -13.79
CA PHE A 276 2.12 -10.23 -14.37
C PHE A 276 2.64 -11.38 -15.24
N ASN A 277 3.01 -11.08 -16.48
CA ASN A 277 3.50 -12.07 -17.43
C ASN A 277 4.71 -11.51 -18.21
N PRO A 278 5.67 -12.34 -18.64
CA PRO A 278 6.63 -11.94 -19.67
C PRO A 278 5.87 -11.59 -20.96
N ALA A 279 6.30 -10.56 -21.67
CA ALA A 279 5.74 -10.23 -22.98
C ALA A 279 5.95 -11.39 -23.97
N ALA A 280 5.08 -11.50 -24.99
CA ALA A 280 5.17 -12.55 -25.98
C ALA A 280 6.55 -12.56 -26.67
N GLY A 281 7.27 -13.68 -26.57
CA GLY A 281 8.63 -13.84 -27.10
C GLY A 281 9.77 -13.31 -26.20
N ALA A 282 9.48 -12.72 -25.04
CA ALA A 282 10.50 -12.29 -24.10
C ALA A 282 11.14 -13.48 -23.36
N THR A 283 12.47 -13.54 -23.35
CA THR A 283 13.25 -14.54 -22.61
C THR A 283 13.75 -13.95 -21.29
N LEU A 284 13.42 -14.60 -20.17
CA LEU A 284 13.98 -14.25 -18.85
C LEU A 284 15.43 -14.78 -18.71
N PRO A 285 16.25 -14.20 -17.80
CA PRO A 285 17.58 -14.71 -17.52
C PRO A 285 17.53 -16.19 -17.09
N ALA A 286 18.46 -17.01 -17.60
CA ALA A 286 18.46 -18.44 -17.34
C ALA A 286 18.52 -18.74 -15.83
N GLY A 287 17.52 -19.49 -15.32
CA GLY A 287 17.35 -19.80 -13.89
C GLY A 287 16.41 -18.86 -13.12
N LEU A 288 15.85 -17.82 -13.75
CA LEU A 288 14.81 -16.96 -13.17
C LEU A 288 13.44 -17.19 -13.83
N ALA A 289 12.38 -17.03 -13.05
CA ALA A 289 10.99 -17.11 -13.48
C ALA A 289 10.17 -15.95 -12.90
N LEU A 290 9.24 -15.40 -13.69
CA LEU A 290 8.27 -14.41 -13.23
C LEU A 290 6.98 -15.12 -12.80
N SER A 291 6.59 -14.90 -11.55
CA SER A 291 5.29 -15.34 -11.03
C SER A 291 4.17 -14.40 -11.49
N THR A 292 2.94 -14.93 -11.61
CA THR A 292 1.74 -14.14 -11.94
C THR A 292 1.43 -13.03 -10.93
N ALA A 293 1.93 -13.18 -9.71
CA ALA A 293 1.88 -12.17 -8.65
C ALA A 293 2.98 -11.08 -8.76
N GLY A 294 3.73 -11.01 -9.86
CA GLY A 294 4.69 -9.92 -10.12
C GLY A 294 6.05 -10.04 -9.43
N VAL A 295 6.39 -11.20 -8.88
CA VAL A 295 7.73 -11.45 -8.33
C VAL A 295 8.56 -12.25 -9.33
N LEU A 296 9.71 -11.70 -9.75
CA LEU A 296 10.75 -12.39 -10.51
C LEU A 296 11.74 -13.00 -9.52
N SER A 297 11.85 -14.33 -9.51
CA SER A 297 12.71 -15.04 -8.56
C SER A 297 13.31 -16.33 -9.16
N GLY A 298 14.27 -16.91 -8.45
CA GLY A 298 14.95 -18.13 -8.86
C GLY A 298 16.44 -18.09 -8.50
N THR A 299 17.24 -18.89 -9.21
CA THR A 299 18.69 -18.98 -9.02
C THR A 299 19.36 -18.93 -10.40
N PRO A 300 20.01 -17.81 -10.78
CA PRO A 300 20.60 -17.67 -12.11
C PRO A 300 21.67 -18.73 -12.39
N SER A 301 21.74 -19.21 -13.63
CA SER A 301 22.67 -20.26 -14.07
C SER A 301 23.72 -19.81 -15.09
N ALA A 302 23.56 -18.64 -15.71
CA ALA A 302 24.49 -18.10 -16.71
C ALA A 302 24.78 -16.62 -16.47
N VAL A 303 26.01 -16.18 -16.73
CA VAL A 303 26.41 -14.76 -16.65
C VAL A 303 25.99 -13.98 -17.89
N GLY A 304 25.68 -12.70 -17.73
CA GLY A 304 25.32 -11.80 -18.83
C GLY A 304 24.34 -10.71 -18.40
N SER A 305 24.16 -9.71 -19.26
CA SER A 305 23.08 -8.73 -19.14
C SER A 305 21.94 -9.14 -20.07
N SER A 306 20.71 -9.21 -19.56
CA SER A 306 19.54 -9.62 -20.33
C SER A 306 18.41 -8.63 -20.14
N SER A 307 17.91 -8.07 -21.24
CA SER A 307 16.72 -7.23 -21.27
C SER A 307 15.47 -8.05 -21.64
N PHE A 308 14.37 -7.79 -20.94
CA PHE A 308 13.09 -8.48 -21.14
C PHE A 308 11.94 -7.53 -20.82
N SER A 309 10.80 -7.72 -21.46
CA SER A 309 9.60 -6.93 -21.19
C SER A 309 8.62 -7.69 -20.31
N ILE A 310 8.06 -7.00 -19.31
CA ILE A 310 6.97 -7.49 -18.48
C ILE A 310 5.69 -6.76 -18.88
N VAL A 311 4.59 -7.51 -18.92
CA VAL A 311 3.22 -7.02 -19.04
C VAL A 311 2.54 -7.18 -17.67
N ALA A 312 1.92 -6.11 -17.19
CA ALA A 312 0.96 -6.15 -16.09
C ALA A 312 -0.45 -5.94 -16.66
N SER A 313 -1.33 -6.90 -16.44
CA SER A 313 -2.67 -6.96 -17.02
C SER A 313 -3.75 -6.78 -15.96
N TYR A 314 -4.68 -5.85 -16.18
CA TYR A 314 -5.83 -5.60 -15.30
C TYR A 314 -7.09 -5.31 -16.12
N ARG A 315 -8.15 -6.10 -15.91
CA ARG A 315 -9.46 -6.00 -16.62
C ARG A 315 -9.37 -5.83 -18.16
N GLY A 316 -8.41 -6.50 -18.80
CA GLY A 316 -8.21 -6.39 -20.26
C GLY A 316 -7.52 -5.10 -20.72
N LYS A 317 -6.83 -4.40 -19.81
CA LYS A 317 -5.88 -3.33 -20.10
C LYS A 317 -4.49 -3.76 -19.65
N ASP A 318 -3.50 -3.49 -20.48
CA ASP A 318 -2.12 -3.94 -20.29
C ASP A 318 -1.15 -2.75 -20.17
N GLY A 319 -0.30 -2.76 -19.14
CA GLY A 319 0.87 -1.91 -19.02
C GLY A 319 2.12 -2.73 -19.32
N THR A 320 2.92 -2.34 -20.32
CA THR A 320 4.15 -3.05 -20.69
C THR A 320 5.39 -2.18 -20.43
N GLN A 321 6.42 -2.74 -19.82
CA GLN A 321 7.72 -2.07 -19.62
C GLN A 321 8.88 -3.03 -19.80
N GLN A 322 9.98 -2.55 -20.40
CA GLN A 322 11.24 -3.28 -20.50
C GLN A 322 12.12 -3.04 -19.26
N TYR A 323 12.74 -4.12 -18.78
CA TYR A 323 13.72 -4.11 -17.70
C TYR A 323 14.96 -4.88 -18.11
N THR A 324 16.05 -4.71 -17.35
CA THR A 324 17.33 -5.41 -17.58
C THR A 324 17.86 -5.94 -16.25
N VAL A 325 18.27 -7.21 -16.22
CA VAL A 325 19.03 -7.81 -15.11
C VAL A 325 20.45 -8.08 -15.58
N SER A 326 21.42 -7.68 -14.76
CA SER A 326 22.82 -8.06 -14.92
C SER A 326 23.12 -9.26 -14.00
N VAL A 327 23.39 -10.41 -14.59
CA VAL A 327 23.81 -11.63 -13.88
C VAL A 327 25.34 -11.70 -13.88
N GLN A 328 25.92 -11.56 -12.70
CA GLN A 328 27.37 -11.60 -12.46
C GLN A 328 27.82 -13.01 -12.04
N PRO A 329 29.13 -13.32 -12.14
CA PRO A 329 29.70 -14.55 -11.61
C PRO A 329 29.40 -14.77 -10.12
N ALA A 330 29.38 -16.03 -9.70
CA ALA A 330 29.13 -16.45 -8.31
C ALA A 330 30.18 -15.94 -7.31
N PHE A 331 31.41 -15.73 -7.78
CA PHE A 331 32.56 -15.25 -7.01
C PHE A 331 33.14 -13.99 -7.63
N PHE A 332 33.82 -13.16 -6.83
CA PHE A 332 34.73 -12.15 -7.36
C PHE A 332 36.16 -12.71 -7.37
N ASP A 333 36.81 -12.72 -8.53
CA ASP A 333 38.20 -13.18 -8.68
C ASP A 333 39.18 -12.01 -8.52
N PHE A 334 40.16 -12.16 -7.61
CA PHE A 334 41.13 -11.10 -7.31
C PHE A 334 42.55 -11.66 -7.18
N ASN A 335 43.37 -11.46 -8.22
CA ASN A 335 44.69 -12.08 -8.35
C ASN A 335 45.83 -11.04 -8.42
N PRO A 336 45.97 -10.14 -7.44
CA PRO A 336 46.95 -9.05 -7.50
C PRO A 336 48.38 -9.57 -7.33
N THR A 337 49.31 -8.97 -8.07
CA THR A 337 50.76 -9.17 -7.87
C THR A 337 51.38 -7.86 -7.39
N ILE A 338 51.93 -7.87 -6.19
CA ILE A 338 52.67 -6.77 -5.59
C ILE A 338 54.10 -6.84 -6.13
N SER A 339 54.35 -6.05 -7.19
CA SER A 339 55.61 -6.02 -7.96
C SER A 339 56.54 -4.88 -7.58
N SER A 340 56.07 -3.92 -6.76
CA SER A 340 56.83 -2.80 -6.21
C SER A 340 56.60 -2.69 -4.70
N SER A 341 57.59 -2.19 -3.97
CA SER A 341 57.50 -2.05 -2.51
C SER A 341 56.41 -1.06 -2.10
N THR A 342 55.67 -1.40 -1.05
CA THR A 342 54.50 -0.66 -0.57
C THR A 342 54.39 -0.76 0.95
N THR A 343 53.49 0.00 1.57
CA THR A 343 53.18 -0.13 3.00
C THR A 343 51.69 -0.26 3.27
N ASN A 344 51.35 -0.87 4.43
CA ASN A 344 49.96 -1.04 4.90
C ASN A 344 49.03 -1.67 3.84
N TYR A 345 49.43 -2.81 3.26
CA TYR A 345 48.62 -3.49 2.25
C TYR A 345 47.44 -4.21 2.91
N ASN A 346 46.23 -3.70 2.72
CA ASN A 346 45.01 -4.37 3.14
C ASN A 346 44.33 -5.09 1.95
N LEU A 347 44.22 -6.42 2.03
CA LEU A 347 43.66 -7.25 0.96
C LEU A 347 42.20 -6.89 0.67
N ARG A 348 41.36 -6.74 1.71
CA ARG A 348 39.95 -6.35 1.59
C ARG A 348 39.81 -5.00 0.86
N THR A 349 40.54 -3.98 1.30
CA THR A 349 40.52 -2.65 0.67
C THR A 349 41.01 -2.70 -0.79
N ALA A 350 42.05 -3.49 -1.07
CA ALA A 350 42.56 -3.65 -2.43
C ALA A 350 41.57 -4.36 -3.36
N ALA A 351 40.83 -5.37 -2.86
CA ALA A 351 39.76 -6.03 -3.61
C ALA A 351 38.59 -5.07 -3.88
N GLN A 352 38.18 -4.27 -2.89
CA GLN A 352 37.14 -3.25 -3.05
C GLN A 352 37.55 -2.19 -4.08
N ALA A 353 38.81 -1.73 -4.06
CA ALA A 353 39.36 -0.81 -5.06
C ALA A 353 39.40 -1.41 -6.48
N ALA A 354 39.46 -2.75 -6.60
CA ALA A 354 39.36 -3.46 -7.87
C ALA A 354 37.91 -3.70 -8.35
N GLY A 355 36.90 -3.19 -7.62
CA GLY A 355 35.48 -3.31 -7.99
C GLY A 355 34.71 -4.44 -7.29
N TRP A 356 35.25 -5.01 -6.20
CA TRP A 356 34.49 -5.94 -5.35
C TRP A 356 33.50 -5.19 -4.47
N ASP A 357 32.22 -5.60 -4.53
CA ASP A 357 31.11 -4.99 -3.77
C ASP A 357 31.09 -5.33 -2.26
N GLY A 358 31.89 -6.31 -1.81
CA GLY A 358 31.86 -6.77 -0.42
C GLY A 358 30.71 -7.72 -0.07
N VAL A 359 29.84 -8.05 -1.02
CA VAL A 359 28.64 -8.89 -0.84
C VAL A 359 28.84 -10.27 -1.45
N ARG A 360 29.43 -10.36 -2.65
CA ARG A 360 29.80 -11.64 -3.28
C ARG A 360 30.97 -12.31 -2.54
N PRO A 361 31.03 -13.65 -2.43
CA PRO A 361 32.22 -14.33 -1.93
C PRO A 361 33.47 -14.01 -2.78
N LEU A 362 34.59 -13.74 -2.12
CA LEU A 362 35.85 -13.37 -2.77
C LEU A 362 36.74 -14.60 -2.98
N ARG A 363 37.37 -14.74 -4.14
CA ARG A 363 38.45 -15.71 -4.39
C ARG A 363 39.73 -14.94 -4.66
N ALA A 364 40.48 -14.64 -3.59
CA ALA A 364 41.68 -13.84 -3.65
C ALA A 364 42.95 -14.70 -3.65
N SER A 365 43.91 -14.39 -4.53
CA SER A 365 45.24 -14.99 -4.53
C SER A 365 46.30 -13.91 -4.75
N VAL A 366 46.79 -13.34 -3.66
CA VAL A 366 47.82 -12.31 -3.66
C VAL A 366 49.20 -12.94 -3.87
N THR A 367 50.03 -12.31 -4.71
CA THR A 367 51.44 -12.67 -4.90
C THR A 367 52.33 -11.49 -4.53
N ILE A 368 53.41 -11.72 -3.78
CA ILE A 368 54.47 -10.73 -3.51
C ILE A 368 55.74 -11.23 -4.20
N ASN A 369 56.30 -10.40 -5.09
CA ASN A 369 57.49 -10.78 -5.85
C ASN A 369 58.76 -10.80 -5.00
N SER A 370 59.78 -11.54 -5.46
CA SER A 370 61.11 -11.49 -4.84
C SER A 370 61.72 -10.09 -4.91
N GLY A 371 62.41 -9.67 -3.86
CA GLY A 371 62.98 -8.33 -3.70
C GLY A 371 61.96 -7.23 -3.34
N VAL A 372 60.66 -7.51 -3.29
CA VAL A 372 59.61 -6.56 -2.91
C VAL A 372 59.44 -6.53 -1.39
N TYR A 373 59.25 -5.33 -0.84
CA TYR A 373 58.96 -5.12 0.58
C TYR A 373 57.52 -4.64 0.76
N VAL A 374 56.75 -5.36 1.58
CA VAL A 374 55.47 -4.90 2.14
C VAL A 374 55.76 -4.48 3.58
N GLY A 375 55.90 -3.18 3.81
CA GLY A 375 56.28 -2.62 5.11
C GLY A 375 55.10 -2.06 5.91
N SER A 376 55.32 -1.76 7.19
CA SER A 376 54.37 -0.97 7.99
C SER A 376 54.79 0.50 8.05
N PRO A 377 53.85 1.48 8.02
CA PRO A 377 54.16 2.90 8.16
C PRO A 377 54.35 3.35 9.62
N SER A 378 54.01 2.53 10.63
CA SER A 378 54.18 2.88 12.04
C SER A 378 54.23 1.64 12.94
N THR A 379 54.75 1.75 14.15
CA THR A 379 54.77 0.64 15.13
C THR A 379 53.37 0.19 15.57
N GLY A 380 52.35 1.04 15.42
CA GLY A 380 50.94 0.71 15.67
C GLY A 380 50.17 0.23 14.44
N SER A 381 50.82 0.09 13.27
CA SER A 381 50.20 -0.36 12.02
C SER A 381 50.74 -1.73 11.61
N TYR A 382 49.93 -2.48 10.86
CA TYR A 382 50.37 -3.71 10.19
C TYR A 382 50.97 -3.41 8.82
N ALA A 383 51.84 -4.30 8.35
CA ALA A 383 52.39 -4.25 7.01
C ALA A 383 51.44 -4.89 5.98
N PHE A 384 50.86 -6.04 6.33
CA PHE A 384 49.84 -6.74 5.56
C PHE A 384 48.65 -7.09 6.45
N ASP A 385 47.44 -6.78 6.02
CA ASP A 385 46.20 -7.11 6.74
C ASP A 385 45.19 -7.77 5.78
N THR A 386 44.56 -8.88 6.19
CA THR A 386 43.52 -9.53 5.37
C THR A 386 42.28 -8.66 5.22
N GLY A 387 41.98 -7.82 6.21
CA GLY A 387 40.64 -7.34 6.52
C GLY A 387 39.75 -8.44 7.12
N SER A 388 38.57 -8.04 7.59
CA SER A 388 37.55 -8.89 8.23
C SER A 388 36.18 -8.68 7.58
N GLY A 389 35.16 -9.46 8.01
CA GLY A 389 33.80 -9.34 7.46
C GLY A 389 33.74 -9.70 5.97
N PHE A 390 34.24 -10.89 5.64
CA PHE A 390 34.11 -11.51 4.32
C PHE A 390 32.86 -12.42 4.25
N PRO A 391 32.13 -12.45 3.11
CA PRO A 391 31.01 -13.36 2.91
C PRO A 391 31.42 -14.85 2.99
N ALA A 392 30.49 -15.71 3.40
CA ALA A 392 30.70 -17.15 3.45
C ALA A 392 31.07 -17.72 2.07
N GLY A 393 31.99 -18.69 2.04
CA GLY A 393 32.57 -19.21 0.78
C GLY A 393 33.72 -18.37 0.22
N THR A 394 34.12 -17.29 0.88
CA THR A 394 35.36 -16.56 0.56
C THR A 394 36.58 -17.46 0.76
N THR A 395 37.54 -17.38 -0.16
CA THR A 395 38.83 -18.07 -0.09
C THR A 395 39.96 -17.08 -0.31
N LEU A 396 40.92 -17.04 0.62
CA LEU A 396 42.09 -16.17 0.56
C LEU A 396 43.36 -17.02 0.43
N LYS A 397 44.25 -16.61 -0.47
CA LYS A 397 45.62 -17.14 -0.60
C LYS A 397 46.64 -15.99 -0.66
N LEU A 398 47.79 -16.20 -0.01
CA LEU A 398 49.01 -15.41 -0.18
C LEU A 398 50.15 -16.30 -0.67
N THR A 399 50.89 -15.82 -1.67
CA THR A 399 52.17 -16.39 -2.11
C THR A 399 53.24 -15.33 -1.91
N ASN A 400 54.04 -15.42 -0.84
CA ASN A 400 55.08 -14.44 -0.54
C ASN A 400 56.46 -14.94 -0.95
N SER A 401 57.08 -14.30 -1.93
CA SER A 401 58.50 -14.47 -2.27
C SER A 401 59.36 -13.26 -1.85
N GLY A 402 58.74 -12.21 -1.30
CA GLY A 402 59.40 -11.00 -0.82
C GLY A 402 59.50 -10.93 0.71
N THR A 403 59.49 -9.71 1.24
CA THR A 403 59.59 -9.43 2.67
C THR A 403 58.35 -8.69 3.18
N VAL A 404 57.60 -9.29 4.09
CA VAL A 404 56.53 -8.61 4.86
C VAL A 404 57.11 -8.21 6.23
N VAL A 405 57.11 -6.91 6.55
CA VAL A 405 57.91 -6.38 7.67
C VAL A 405 57.21 -5.30 8.50
N GLY A 406 57.12 -5.54 9.80
CA GLY A 406 56.67 -4.54 10.77
C GLY A 406 57.70 -3.42 10.97
N GLN A 407 57.20 -2.21 11.29
CA GLN A 407 58.04 -1.03 11.53
C GLN A 407 58.93 -1.25 12.76
N GLY A 408 60.21 -0.90 12.67
CA GLY A 408 61.14 -0.97 13.80
C GLY A 408 60.73 -0.06 14.94
N GLY A 409 60.90 -0.51 16.17
CA GLY A 409 60.62 0.25 17.38
C GLY A 409 61.61 1.41 17.55
N ASP A 410 61.12 2.56 18.01
CA ASP A 410 61.98 3.74 18.15
C ASP A 410 62.93 3.60 19.34
N GLY A 411 64.20 3.96 19.14
CA GLY A 411 65.24 3.93 20.16
C GLY A 411 65.00 4.99 21.23
N GLY A 412 65.06 4.60 22.51
CA GLY A 412 64.65 5.41 23.64
C GLY A 412 65.53 6.65 23.88
N SER A 413 64.90 7.73 24.35
CA SER A 413 65.60 8.93 24.85
C SER A 413 66.11 8.74 26.29
N TYR A 414 66.83 9.73 26.83
CA TYR A 414 67.31 9.75 28.23
C TYR A 414 66.23 9.32 29.23
N GLY A 415 66.55 8.38 30.11
CA GLY A 415 65.60 7.92 31.14
C GLY A 415 64.40 7.11 30.60
N ALA A 416 64.32 6.84 29.30
CA ALA A 416 63.27 6.05 28.67
C ALA A 416 63.79 4.72 28.10
N GLY A 417 62.98 3.66 28.26
CA GLY A 417 63.18 2.40 27.56
C GLY A 417 62.94 2.54 26.04
N GLY A 418 63.26 1.48 25.30
CA GLY A 418 63.02 1.46 23.86
C GLY A 418 61.55 1.22 23.50
N GLY A 419 61.09 1.80 22.39
CA GLY A 419 59.75 1.55 21.85
C GLY A 419 59.61 0.14 21.27
N SER A 420 58.42 -0.45 21.40
CA SER A 420 58.12 -1.78 20.85
C SER A 420 58.26 -1.81 19.33
N GLY A 421 58.72 -2.95 18.79
CA GLY A 421 58.64 -3.23 17.35
C GLY A 421 57.18 -3.37 16.90
N GLY A 422 56.88 -2.91 15.69
CA GLY A 422 55.56 -3.01 15.07
C GLY A 422 55.28 -4.39 14.47
N PRO A 423 54.01 -4.78 14.33
CA PRO A 423 53.63 -6.07 13.79
C PRO A 423 53.70 -6.15 12.25
N ALA A 424 54.00 -7.33 11.70
CA ALA A 424 54.04 -7.55 10.26
C ALA A 424 52.66 -7.88 9.67
N MET A 425 52.09 -9.03 10.04
CA MET A 425 50.83 -9.52 9.46
C MET A 425 49.66 -9.51 10.44
N HIS A 426 48.47 -9.17 9.95
CA HIS A 426 47.21 -9.29 10.66
C HIS A 426 46.23 -10.16 9.86
N ILE A 427 45.84 -11.28 10.46
CA ILE A 427 45.06 -12.32 9.79
C ILE A 427 43.70 -12.43 10.50
N GLN A 428 42.76 -11.58 10.08
CA GLN A 428 41.41 -11.52 10.66
C GLN A 428 40.43 -12.50 10.00
N TYR A 429 40.83 -13.19 8.93
CA TYR A 429 40.04 -14.18 8.22
C TYR A 429 40.93 -15.33 7.74
N PRO A 430 40.44 -16.60 7.69
CA PRO A 430 41.22 -17.74 7.23
C PRO A 430 41.90 -17.55 5.86
N ILE A 431 43.20 -17.84 5.81
CA ILE A 431 44.04 -17.66 4.63
C ILE A 431 45.03 -18.82 4.45
N THR A 432 45.21 -19.25 3.20
CA THR A 432 46.27 -20.20 2.84
C THR A 432 47.55 -19.46 2.47
N VAL A 433 48.67 -19.72 3.13
CA VAL A 433 49.93 -19.00 2.90
C VAL A 433 51.02 -19.93 2.37
N ALA A 434 51.65 -19.53 1.28
CA ALA A 434 52.89 -20.08 0.76
C ALA A 434 53.99 -19.02 0.88
N ASN A 435 54.74 -19.04 1.98
CA ASN A 435 55.89 -18.17 2.20
C ASN A 435 57.19 -18.87 1.75
N TYR A 436 57.84 -18.25 0.78
CA TYR A 436 59.19 -18.57 0.30
C TYR A 436 60.20 -17.47 0.64
N GLY A 437 59.73 -16.33 1.15
CA GLY A 437 60.53 -15.20 1.61
C GLY A 437 60.48 -15.02 3.14
N THR A 438 60.40 -13.77 3.57
CA THR A 438 60.45 -13.38 4.99
C THR A 438 59.15 -12.75 5.45
N ILE A 439 58.65 -13.16 6.62
CA ILE A 439 57.58 -12.50 7.37
C ILE A 439 58.13 -12.15 8.76
N ALA A 440 58.18 -10.87 9.11
CA ALA A 440 58.95 -10.45 10.27
C ALA A 440 58.35 -9.25 11.02
N GLY A 441 58.21 -9.35 12.33
CA GLY A 441 57.93 -8.19 13.16
C GLY A 441 59.11 -7.23 13.17
N GLY A 442 58.85 -5.94 13.39
CA GLY A 442 59.90 -4.96 13.59
C GLY A 442 60.76 -5.33 14.80
N GLY A 443 62.05 -5.03 14.74
CA GLY A 443 62.91 -5.14 15.91
C GLY A 443 62.52 -4.11 16.97
N GLY A 444 62.63 -4.44 18.25
CA GLY A 444 62.41 -3.46 19.32
C GLY A 444 63.46 -2.36 19.32
N GLY A 445 63.08 -1.13 19.70
CA GLY A 445 64.05 -0.05 19.88
C GLY A 445 65.01 -0.35 21.03
N GLY A 446 66.28 0.03 20.90
CA GLY A 446 67.23 -0.02 22.00
C GLY A 446 66.85 0.98 23.09
N ALA A 447 67.20 0.69 24.34
CA ALA A 447 66.92 1.62 25.44
C ALA A 447 67.80 2.86 25.38
N GLY A 448 67.26 4.02 25.78
CA GLY A 448 68.11 5.14 26.18
C GLY A 448 68.81 4.82 27.50
N SER A 449 69.87 5.53 27.85
CA SER A 449 70.56 5.34 29.14
C SER A 449 70.18 6.38 30.20
N ASN A 450 70.34 5.99 31.46
CA ASN A 450 70.13 6.87 32.61
C ASN A 450 71.25 7.91 32.72
N ARG A 451 70.90 9.13 33.16
CA ARG A 451 71.87 10.14 33.60
C ARG A 451 72.59 9.67 34.88
N ALA A 452 73.84 10.10 35.05
CA ALA A 452 74.57 9.93 36.30
C ALA A 452 74.74 11.29 36.99
N THR A 453 74.56 11.33 38.32
CA THR A 453 74.49 12.57 39.11
C THR A 453 75.13 12.40 40.48
N ILE A 454 76.08 13.27 40.85
CA ILE A 454 76.66 13.37 42.19
C ILE A 454 76.95 14.84 42.50
N THR A 455 76.21 15.48 43.42
CA THR A 455 76.61 16.73 44.10
C THR A 455 77.42 17.74 43.25
N ASN A 456 76.81 18.22 42.14
CA ASN A 456 77.36 19.13 41.12
C ASN A 456 78.22 18.51 39.99
N VAL A 457 78.32 17.19 39.90
CA VAL A 457 78.96 16.42 38.82
C VAL A 457 77.88 15.62 38.07
N LEU A 458 77.83 15.78 36.75
CA LEU A 458 76.74 15.26 35.90
C LEU A 458 77.26 14.74 34.57
N ALA A 459 76.72 13.60 34.13
CA ALA A 459 76.91 13.06 32.78
C ALA A 459 75.54 12.75 32.14
N GLY A 460 75.28 13.34 30.97
CA GLY A 460 74.05 13.13 30.22
C GLY A 460 73.97 11.71 29.65
N GLY A 461 72.78 11.10 29.69
CA GLY A 461 72.52 9.80 29.05
C GLY A 461 72.74 9.80 27.53
N ALA A 462 72.65 8.63 26.92
CA ALA A 462 72.77 8.42 25.48
C ALA A 462 71.47 7.85 24.90
N GLY A 463 71.22 8.08 23.62
CA GLY A 463 70.04 7.58 22.92
C GLY A 463 70.15 6.10 22.55
N GLY A 464 69.04 5.37 22.61
CA GLY A 464 68.94 4.02 22.08
C GLY A 464 68.94 4.01 20.55
N GLY A 465 69.42 2.94 19.94
CA GLY A 465 69.35 2.73 18.49
C GLY A 465 67.95 2.29 18.05
N GLY A 466 67.50 2.73 16.87
CA GLY A 466 66.21 2.31 16.31
C GLY A 466 66.22 0.84 15.87
N GLY A 467 65.10 0.14 16.07
CA GLY A 467 64.94 -1.26 15.68
C GLY A 467 65.00 -1.49 14.17
N GLN A 468 65.40 -2.69 13.75
CA GLN A 468 65.39 -3.07 12.34
C GLN A 468 63.94 -3.03 11.79
N GLY A 469 63.79 -2.57 10.54
CA GLY A 469 62.50 -2.19 9.95
C GLY A 469 62.26 -0.68 9.93
N TYR A 470 63.29 0.15 9.72
CA TYR A 470 63.22 1.62 9.71
C TYR A 470 62.88 2.33 11.04
N GLY A 471 63.08 1.69 12.20
CA GLY A 471 62.87 2.35 13.49
C GLY A 471 63.78 3.57 13.67
N THR A 472 63.28 4.68 14.19
CA THR A 472 64.08 5.90 14.38
C THR A 472 64.85 5.83 15.71
N SER A 473 65.91 6.62 15.87
CA SER A 473 66.43 6.94 17.21
C SER A 473 65.84 8.25 17.67
N LEU A 474 65.15 8.27 18.81
CA LEU A 474 64.75 9.49 19.52
C LEU A 474 65.96 10.06 20.32
N GLY A 475 67.15 9.93 19.75
CA GLY A 475 68.41 9.96 20.47
C GLY A 475 68.95 11.36 20.72
N GLY A 476 69.64 11.53 21.86
CA GLY A 476 70.53 12.68 22.08
C GLY A 476 69.85 14.06 22.05
N ALA A 477 68.54 14.13 22.29
CA ALA A 477 67.78 15.38 22.38
C ALA A 477 68.21 16.22 23.60
N ARG A 478 69.36 16.90 23.48
CA ARG A 478 70.07 17.70 24.50
C ARG A 478 69.18 18.05 25.70
N ASP A 479 69.43 17.41 26.85
CA ASP A 479 68.70 17.72 28.09
C ASP A 479 68.75 19.26 28.31
N PRO A 480 67.60 19.97 28.26
CA PRO A 480 67.59 21.43 28.19
C PRO A 480 68.18 22.14 29.42
N ALA A 481 68.37 21.43 30.55
CA ALA A 481 69.05 21.95 31.72
C ALA A 481 70.58 22.14 31.54
N PHE A 482 71.15 21.70 30.41
CA PHE A 482 72.59 21.58 30.20
C PHE A 482 73.13 22.51 29.10
N SER A 483 73.23 23.80 29.42
CA SER A 483 73.76 24.85 28.53
C SER A 483 75.17 25.31 28.93
N GLY A 484 76.12 24.38 29.14
CA GLY A 484 77.50 24.72 29.48
C GLY A 484 78.52 23.61 29.18
N ALA A 485 79.75 24.00 28.84
CA ALA A 485 80.82 23.10 28.38
C ALA A 485 81.38 22.13 29.44
N GLN A 486 80.95 22.23 30.70
CA GLN A 486 81.41 21.39 31.82
C GLN A 486 80.63 20.06 31.94
N TYR A 487 79.54 19.88 31.19
CA TYR A 487 78.69 18.70 31.28
C TYR A 487 78.59 17.99 29.92
N PRO A 488 79.23 16.82 29.75
CA PRO A 488 79.14 16.07 28.50
C PRO A 488 77.76 15.42 28.34
N GLN A 489 77.27 15.43 27.11
CA GLN A 489 76.03 14.78 26.68
C GLN A 489 76.36 13.48 25.95
N GLY A 490 75.61 12.41 26.21
CA GLY A 490 75.75 11.16 25.46
C GLY A 490 75.31 11.30 24.01
N GLY A 491 75.83 10.42 23.16
CA GLY A 491 75.52 10.43 21.73
C GLY A 491 74.05 10.11 21.44
N ALA A 492 73.54 10.59 20.31
CA ALA A 492 72.34 10.02 19.72
C ALA A 492 72.60 8.57 19.28
N GLY A 493 71.57 7.73 19.28
CA GLY A 493 71.62 6.45 18.60
C GLY A 493 71.46 6.62 17.09
N TYR A 494 71.68 5.56 16.35
CA TYR A 494 71.45 5.51 14.91
C TYR A 494 70.03 4.99 14.62
N ASN A 495 69.45 5.38 13.49
CA ASN A 495 68.22 4.77 12.99
C ASN A 495 68.49 3.33 12.54
N GLY A 496 67.51 2.45 12.74
CA GLY A 496 67.47 1.17 12.05
C GLY A 496 67.06 1.34 10.58
N ASN A 497 67.34 0.31 9.79
CA ASN A 497 66.92 0.22 8.38
C ASN A 497 66.42 -1.21 8.10
N MET A 498 66.29 -1.62 6.84
CA MET A 498 65.81 -2.97 6.50
C MET A 498 66.82 -4.10 6.72
N THR A 499 68.12 -3.85 6.63
CA THR A 499 69.17 -4.87 6.73
C THR A 499 69.87 -4.89 8.09
N THR A 500 69.88 -3.78 8.83
CA THR A 500 70.51 -3.67 10.16
C THR A 500 69.67 -2.84 11.13
N PRO A 501 69.62 -3.18 12.43
CA PRO A 501 69.21 -2.24 13.46
C PRO A 501 70.22 -1.09 13.60
N GLY A 502 69.77 -0.02 14.25
CA GLY A 502 70.62 1.09 14.65
C GLY A 502 71.45 0.76 15.89
N LEU A 503 72.70 1.21 15.92
CA LEU A 503 73.54 1.13 17.12
C LEU A 503 73.08 2.16 18.16
N GLY A 504 73.26 1.83 19.44
CA GLY A 504 73.04 2.76 20.54
C GLY A 504 74.10 3.86 20.57
N GLY A 505 73.72 5.05 21.05
CA GLY A 505 74.62 6.19 21.21
C GLY A 505 75.67 5.93 22.29
N THR A 506 76.86 6.50 22.10
CA THR A 506 77.98 6.38 23.05
C THR A 506 77.67 7.10 24.36
N GLY A 507 77.87 6.40 25.49
CA GLY A 507 77.88 7.02 26.82
C GLY A 507 79.04 8.01 26.99
N VAL A 508 78.99 8.81 28.05
CA VAL A 508 80.02 9.82 28.35
C VAL A 508 80.35 9.87 29.83
N SER A 509 81.60 10.22 30.14
CA SER A 509 82.07 10.49 31.50
C SER A 509 82.32 11.98 31.69
N SER A 510 81.78 12.55 32.76
CA SER A 510 82.27 13.83 33.27
C SER A 510 83.75 13.65 33.68
N GLY A 511 84.60 14.66 33.43
CA GLY A 511 86.00 14.62 33.90
C GLY A 511 86.12 14.41 35.42
N ALA A 512 87.29 14.00 35.89
CA ALA A 512 87.52 13.79 37.33
C ALA A 512 87.52 15.13 38.08
N PHE A 513 86.57 15.32 39.00
CA PHE A 513 86.48 16.52 39.83
C PHE A 513 87.17 16.29 41.19
N PRO A 514 88.17 17.12 41.56
CA PRO A 514 88.78 17.06 42.89
C PRO A 514 87.74 17.27 44.00
N ASN A 515 87.90 16.55 45.09
CA ASN A 515 87.08 16.70 46.29
C ASN A 515 87.96 16.67 47.55
N GLN A 516 87.34 16.68 48.73
CA GLN A 516 88.02 16.72 50.03
C GLN A 516 88.55 15.34 50.48
N TYR A 517 88.47 14.32 49.62
CA TYR A 517 88.77 12.92 49.91
C TYR A 517 89.85 12.40 48.94
N SER A 518 90.41 11.22 49.24
CA SER A 518 91.50 10.62 48.45
C SER A 518 91.08 10.02 47.09
N SER A 519 89.83 10.19 46.67
CA SER A 519 89.30 9.72 45.38
C SER A 519 88.39 10.78 44.76
N PRO A 520 88.70 11.32 43.56
CA PRO A 520 87.88 12.35 42.91
C PRO A 520 86.51 11.81 42.50
N TRP A 521 85.51 12.69 42.44
CA TRP A 521 84.20 12.33 41.92
C TRP A 521 84.21 12.30 40.39
N TYR A 522 83.57 11.30 39.80
CA TYR A 522 83.16 11.32 38.40
C TYR A 522 81.79 10.64 38.25
N ALA A 523 81.01 11.13 37.30
CA ALA A 523 79.75 10.54 36.86
C ALA A 523 79.94 10.04 35.43
N SER A 524 79.37 8.88 35.10
CA SER A 524 79.45 8.31 33.75
C SER A 524 78.12 7.69 33.34
N SER A 525 77.58 8.12 32.20
CA SER A 525 76.44 7.49 31.58
C SER A 525 76.88 6.28 30.77
N ALA A 526 76.07 5.22 30.78
CA ALA A 526 76.27 4.10 29.88
C ALA A 526 75.90 4.50 28.43
N SER A 527 76.40 3.72 27.46
CA SER A 527 75.85 3.76 26.11
C SER A 527 74.38 3.33 26.11
N GLY A 528 73.62 3.85 25.13
CA GLY A 528 72.28 3.36 24.84
C GLY A 528 72.33 1.92 24.32
N GLY A 529 71.23 1.20 24.43
CA GLY A 529 71.07 -0.11 23.80
C GLY A 529 71.05 0.02 22.27
N ALA A 530 71.57 -0.97 21.55
CA ALA A 530 71.30 -1.12 20.13
C ALA A 530 69.84 -1.57 19.89
N GLY A 531 69.29 -1.23 18.72
CA GLY A 531 68.01 -1.77 18.28
C GLY A 531 68.07 -3.29 18.09
N GLY A 532 66.93 -3.94 18.24
CA GLY A 532 66.76 -5.36 17.94
C GLY A 532 66.78 -5.59 16.44
N THR A 533 67.31 -6.75 16.02
CA THR A 533 67.07 -7.28 14.67
C THR A 533 65.59 -7.61 14.48
N LEU A 534 65.17 -7.89 13.25
CA LEU A 534 63.80 -8.28 12.93
C LEU A 534 63.31 -9.43 13.83
N GLY A 535 62.14 -9.24 14.45
CA GLY A 535 61.54 -10.18 15.39
C GLY A 535 62.25 -10.31 16.75
N GLN A 536 63.22 -9.45 17.09
CA GLN A 536 63.97 -9.49 18.35
C GLN A 536 63.76 -8.24 19.20
N ALA A 537 63.94 -8.38 20.52
CA ALA A 537 63.91 -7.25 21.44
C ALA A 537 65.09 -6.30 21.21
N GLY A 538 64.91 -5.03 21.54
CA GLY A 538 66.02 -4.09 21.64
C GLY A 538 66.91 -4.40 22.84
N ALA A 539 68.18 -4.02 22.77
CA ALA A 539 69.09 -4.16 23.90
C ALA A 539 68.70 -3.19 25.04
N ALA A 540 68.87 -3.64 26.28
CA ALA A 540 68.85 -2.76 27.44
C ALA A 540 70.05 -1.82 27.44
N SER A 541 69.96 -0.69 28.16
CA SER A 541 71.12 0.17 28.39
C SER A 541 72.10 -0.48 29.36
N GLY A 542 73.37 -0.06 29.35
CA GLY A 542 74.24 -0.36 30.48
C GLY A 542 73.76 0.33 31.78
N PRO A 543 74.22 -0.11 32.96
CA PRO A 543 74.02 0.59 34.22
C PRO A 543 74.85 1.89 34.24
N GLY A 544 74.27 2.99 34.73
CA GLY A 544 74.98 4.26 34.87
C GLY A 544 75.93 4.25 36.06
N TRP A 545 77.19 4.64 35.88
CA TRP A 545 78.22 4.51 36.92
C TRP A 545 78.46 5.81 37.68
N ILE A 546 78.41 5.68 39.01
CA ILE A 546 78.54 6.73 40.02
C ILE A 546 79.63 6.27 40.99
N ALA A 547 80.74 7.00 41.08
CA ALA A 547 81.81 6.68 42.02
C ALA A 547 81.28 6.77 43.46
N GLY A 548 81.32 5.66 44.22
CA GLY A 548 80.88 5.62 45.62
C GLY A 548 79.37 5.42 45.86
N GLY A 549 78.58 5.04 44.85
CA GLY A 549 77.15 4.77 44.99
C GLY A 549 76.67 3.53 44.22
N THR A 550 75.42 3.13 44.43
CA THR A 550 74.78 2.07 43.64
C THR A 550 74.38 2.60 42.27
N ALA A 551 74.77 1.89 41.21
CA ALA A 551 74.36 2.21 39.85
C ALA A 551 72.85 1.99 39.67
N PRO A 552 72.09 2.94 39.09
CA PRO A 552 70.72 2.65 38.66
C PRO A 552 70.74 1.55 37.58
N PRO A 553 69.75 0.62 37.60
CA PRO A 553 69.69 -0.45 36.61
C PRO A 553 69.57 0.10 35.19
N GLY A 554 70.02 -0.70 34.23
CA GLY A 554 69.82 -0.42 32.81
C GLY A 554 68.34 -0.39 32.45
N LEU A 555 67.96 0.51 31.54
CA LEU A 555 66.58 0.59 31.07
C LEU A 555 66.29 -0.52 30.05
N PRO A 556 65.06 -1.06 29.99
CA PRO A 556 64.71 -2.13 29.07
C PRO A 556 64.65 -1.63 27.63
N GLY A 557 65.13 -2.43 26.68
CA GLY A 557 64.82 -2.25 25.27
C GLY A 557 63.37 -2.62 24.98
N GLY A 558 62.86 -2.16 23.84
CA GLY A 558 61.51 -2.47 23.39
C GLY A 558 61.33 -3.95 23.07
N VAL A 559 60.11 -4.47 23.26
CA VAL A 559 59.75 -5.84 22.88
C VAL A 559 59.77 -6.00 21.34
N PRO A 560 60.01 -7.21 20.81
CA PRO A 560 59.86 -7.48 19.38
C PRO A 560 58.42 -7.22 18.93
N GLY A 561 58.26 -6.80 17.68
CA GLY A 561 56.97 -6.86 17.00
C GLY A 561 56.57 -8.29 16.67
N ASN A 562 55.27 -8.56 16.61
CA ASN A 562 54.76 -9.85 16.13
C ASN A 562 55.06 -10.03 14.64
N ALA A 563 55.52 -11.21 14.24
CA ALA A 563 55.52 -11.60 12.84
C ALA A 563 54.07 -11.71 12.32
N ILE A 564 53.19 -12.31 13.13
CA ILE A 564 51.79 -12.58 12.79
C ILE A 564 50.92 -12.37 14.03
N THR A 565 49.81 -11.65 13.85
CA THR A 565 48.67 -11.59 14.77
C THR A 565 47.46 -12.22 14.08
N GLY A 566 46.78 -13.16 14.72
CA GLY A 566 45.77 -14.02 14.11
C GLY A 566 46.34 -15.33 13.54
N ALA A 567 47.45 -15.85 14.09
CA ALA A 567 48.16 -17.02 13.58
C ALA A 567 47.27 -18.28 13.44
N ALA A 568 46.26 -18.44 14.30
CA ALA A 568 45.27 -19.52 14.21
C ALA A 568 44.42 -19.52 12.92
N ASN A 569 44.36 -18.40 12.19
CA ASN A 569 43.69 -18.28 10.90
C ASN A 569 44.61 -18.64 9.70
N VAL A 570 45.88 -19.00 9.93
CA VAL A 570 46.86 -19.28 8.86
C VAL A 570 46.97 -20.77 8.58
N THR A 571 46.58 -21.19 7.37
CA THR A 571 46.89 -22.52 6.85
C THR A 571 48.18 -22.47 6.03
N TRP A 572 49.27 -23.03 6.56
CA TRP A 572 50.56 -23.03 5.88
C TRP A 572 50.66 -24.10 4.79
N THR A 573 51.17 -23.71 3.63
CA THR A 573 51.59 -24.60 2.52
C THR A 573 53.08 -24.48 2.22
N ALA A 574 53.71 -23.37 2.60
CA ALA A 574 55.15 -23.22 2.83
C ALA A 574 55.34 -22.15 3.91
N THR A 575 56.22 -22.37 4.88
CA THR A 575 56.42 -21.46 6.04
C THR A 575 57.51 -20.42 5.84
N GLY A 576 58.57 -20.74 5.08
CA GLY A 576 59.68 -19.83 4.79
C GLY A 576 60.38 -19.31 6.06
N THR A 577 60.88 -18.08 6.00
CA THR A 577 61.47 -17.40 7.15
C THR A 577 60.40 -16.62 7.92
N ILE A 578 60.24 -16.89 9.22
CA ILE A 578 59.34 -16.15 10.11
C ILE A 578 60.16 -15.65 11.32
N LEU A 579 60.14 -14.33 11.58
CA LEU A 579 60.95 -13.69 12.64
C LEU A 579 60.08 -12.88 13.60
N GLY A 580 59.99 -13.34 14.85
CA GLY A 580 59.21 -12.72 15.92
C GLY A 580 58.00 -13.56 16.36
N PRO A 581 57.26 -13.13 17.41
CA PRO A 581 56.13 -13.88 17.93
C PRO A 581 55.01 -14.10 16.90
N GLN A 582 54.25 -15.18 17.12
CA GLN A 582 53.04 -15.51 16.37
C GLN A 582 51.91 -15.72 17.40
N ASN A 583 50.90 -14.85 17.35
CA ASN A 583 49.77 -14.82 18.30
C ASN A 583 48.45 -15.06 17.56
#